data_AF-A0A4Y9QM76-F1
#
_entry.id   AF-A0A4Y9QM76-F1
#
_cell.length_a   1.000
_cell.length_b   1.000
_cell.length_c   1.000
_cell.angle_alpha   90.00
_cell.angle_beta   90.00
_cell.angle_gamma   90.00
#
_symmetry.space_group_name_H-M   'P 1'
#
loop_
_entity.id
_entity.type
_entity.pdbx_description
1 polymer ?
#
loop_
_entity_poly.entity_id
_entity_poly.type
_entity_poly.pdbx_seq_one_letter_code
_entity_poly.pdbx_strand_id
1 'polypeptide(L)'
;MEPISLLVGGALLAVGFVAGRLGRRRPAPPPPMTPLCGCGHALSQHDRETSTCYAELRRDTFDKRGRWSGHSWVPCTCRQYIGPRPIDEVFAPRLLPPAVD
;
A
#
# COMPACT_ATOMS: atom_id res chain seq x y z
N MET A 1 -53.61 -5.54 11.59
CA MET A 1 -52.87 -5.10 10.38
C MET A 1 -53.67 -5.51 9.16
N GLU A 2 -53.95 -4.58 8.24
CA GLU A 2 -54.60 -4.95 6.98
C GLU A 2 -53.61 -5.70 6.08
N PRO A 3 -54.05 -6.79 5.43
CA PRO A 3 -53.20 -7.63 4.58
C PRO A 3 -52.62 -6.86 3.39
N ILE A 4 -53.36 -5.85 2.91
CA ILE A 4 -52.94 -4.99 1.80
C ILE A 4 -51.72 -4.15 2.20
N SER A 5 -51.73 -3.56 3.40
CA SER A 5 -50.63 -2.74 3.89
C SER A 5 -49.34 -3.55 4.05
N LEU A 6 -49.45 -4.83 4.43
CA LEU A 6 -48.31 -5.75 4.51
C LEU A 6 -47.73 -6.07 3.13
N LEU A 7 -48.58 -6.31 2.14
CA LEU A 7 -48.13 -6.58 0.76
C LEU A 7 -47.42 -5.36 0.16
N VAL A 8 -47.99 -4.17 0.34
CA VAL A 8 -47.41 -2.92 -0.16
C VAL A 8 -46.05 -2.65 0.51
N GLY A 9 -45.97 -2.78 1.84
CA GLY A 9 -44.71 -2.59 2.57
C GLY A 9 -43.63 -3.61 2.15
N GLY A 10 -44.00 -4.87 2.00
CA GLY A 10 -43.09 -5.93 1.54
C GLY A 10 -42.57 -5.67 0.13
N ALA A 11 -43.44 -5.24 -0.79
CA ALA A 11 -43.06 -4.90 -2.15
C ALA A 11 -42.07 -3.72 -2.19
N LEU A 12 -42.34 -2.65 -1.45
CA LEU A 12 -41.44 -1.49 -1.35
C LEU A 12 -40.07 -1.88 -0.80
N LEU A 13 -40.02 -2.73 0.23
CA LEU A 13 -38.78 -3.21 0.82
C LEU A 13 -37.99 -4.08 -0.18
N ALA A 14 -38.66 -4.99 -0.88
CA ALA A 14 -38.04 -5.83 -1.90
C ALA A 14 -37.45 -5.00 -3.05
N VAL A 15 -38.20 -4.01 -3.55
CA VAL A 15 -37.74 -3.11 -4.61
C VAL A 15 -36.53 -2.30 -4.15
N GLY A 16 -36.59 -1.71 -2.95
CA GLY A 16 -35.47 -0.96 -2.38
C GLY A 16 -34.21 -1.83 -2.20
N PHE A 17 -34.38 -3.06 -1.74
CA PHE A 17 -33.28 -4.01 -1.57
C PHE A 17 -32.62 -4.39 -2.90
N VAL A 18 -33.42 -4.73 -3.91
CA VAL A 18 -32.93 -5.10 -5.25
C VAL A 18 -32.26 -3.89 -5.92
N ALA A 19 -32.90 -2.73 -5.91
CA ALA A 19 -32.32 -1.50 -6.46
C ALA A 19 -31.01 -1.14 -5.76
N GLY A 20 -30.96 -1.25 -4.42
CA GLY A 20 -29.73 -1.02 -3.65
C GLY A 20 -28.65 -2.05 -3.95
N ARG A 21 -28.99 -3.32 -4.17
CA ARG A 21 -28.01 -4.37 -4.46
C ARG A 21 -27.44 -4.26 -5.87
N LEU A 22 -28.27 -3.87 -6.85
CA LEU A 22 -27.85 -3.69 -8.25
C LEU A 22 -27.17 -2.33 -8.48
N GLY A 23 -27.59 -1.28 -7.76
CA GLY A 23 -27.04 0.07 -7.86
C GLY A 23 -25.79 0.32 -7.00
N ARG A 24 -25.47 -0.59 -6.06
CA ARG A 24 -24.29 -0.44 -5.20
C ARG A 24 -23.01 -0.58 -6.01
N ARG A 25 -22.41 0.55 -6.33
CA ARG A 25 -21.03 0.62 -6.79
C ARG A 25 -20.14 0.12 -5.65
N ARG A 26 -19.39 -0.96 -5.89
CA ARG A 26 -18.30 -1.34 -4.98
C ARG A 26 -17.22 -0.28 -5.14
N PRO A 27 -16.84 0.45 -4.09
CA PRO A 27 -15.64 1.27 -4.17
C PRO A 27 -14.47 0.38 -4.54
N ALA A 28 -13.57 0.90 -5.37
CA ALA A 28 -12.32 0.21 -5.64
C ALA A 28 -11.58 0.01 -4.30
N PRO A 29 -10.90 -1.13 -4.10
CA PRO A 29 -9.99 -1.28 -2.98
C PRO A 29 -8.99 -0.11 -2.99
N PRO A 30 -8.65 0.47 -1.82
CA PRO A 30 -7.55 1.41 -1.77
C PRO A 30 -6.27 0.73 -2.29
N PRO A 31 -5.38 1.49 -2.95
CA PRO A 31 -4.13 0.93 -3.42
C PRO A 31 -3.34 0.37 -2.22
N PRO A 32 -2.58 -0.73 -2.41
CA PRO A 32 -1.76 -1.27 -1.35
C PRO A 32 -0.76 -0.20 -0.88
N MET A 33 -0.77 0.07 0.42
CA MET A 33 0.20 0.97 1.05
C MET A 33 1.59 0.34 0.95
N THR A 34 2.43 0.94 0.11
CA THR A 34 3.83 0.52 -0.03
C THR A 34 4.68 1.44 0.84
N PRO A 35 5.40 0.93 1.85
CA PRO A 35 6.29 1.76 2.65
C PRO A 35 7.48 2.21 1.79
N LEU A 36 7.49 3.48 1.37
CA LEU A 36 8.56 4.08 0.57
C LEU A 36 9.48 4.96 1.44
N CYS A 37 10.80 4.82 1.30
CA CYS A 37 11.77 5.68 1.95
C CYS A 37 11.94 7.02 1.21
N GLY A 38 12.67 7.98 1.81
CA GLY A 38 12.89 9.30 1.22
C GLY A 38 13.63 9.30 -0.13
N CYS A 39 14.26 8.18 -0.48
CA CYS A 39 14.88 7.94 -1.79
C CYS A 39 13.96 7.24 -2.81
N GLY A 40 12.70 6.93 -2.43
CA GLY A 40 11.70 6.34 -3.32
C GLY A 40 11.73 4.82 -3.45
N HIS A 41 12.58 4.12 -2.69
CA HIS A 41 12.63 2.66 -2.69
C HIS A 41 11.68 2.06 -1.65
N ALA A 42 11.31 0.79 -1.83
CA ALA A 42 10.51 0.09 -0.85
C ALA A 42 11.36 -0.25 0.40
N LEU A 43 10.72 -0.25 1.58
CA LEU A 43 11.35 -0.67 2.83
C LEU A 43 11.91 -2.10 2.76
N SER A 44 11.35 -2.96 1.91
CA SER A 44 11.86 -4.32 1.65
C SER A 44 13.30 -4.35 1.12
N GLN A 45 13.79 -3.24 0.56
CA GLN A 45 15.17 -3.11 0.07
C GLN A 45 16.16 -2.76 1.18
N HIS A 46 15.71 -2.56 2.43
CA HIS A 46 16.55 -2.26 3.57
C HIS A 46 16.89 -3.50 4.38
N ASP A 47 18.14 -3.54 4.81
CA ASP A 47 18.58 -4.40 5.90
C ASP A 47 17.94 -3.95 7.23
N ARG A 48 17.37 -4.88 8.00
CA ARG A 48 16.66 -4.54 9.25
C ARG A 48 17.59 -4.16 10.40
N GLU A 49 18.82 -4.64 10.41
CA GLU A 49 19.77 -4.39 11.51
C GLU A 49 20.57 -3.12 11.25
N THR A 50 21.07 -2.96 10.03
CA THR A 50 21.97 -1.87 9.64
C THR A 50 21.24 -0.69 8.97
N SER A 51 19.96 -0.86 8.63
CA SER A 51 19.17 0.11 7.84
C SER A 51 19.77 0.44 6.46
N THR A 52 20.71 -0.39 5.98
CA THR A 52 21.38 -0.21 4.69
C THR A 52 20.40 -0.50 3.56
N CYS A 53 20.27 0.43 2.62
CA CYS A 53 19.48 0.21 1.41
C CYS A 53 20.33 -0.50 0.34
N TYR A 54 19.84 -1.61 -0.22
CA TYR A 54 20.52 -2.36 -1.28
C TYR A 54 20.02 -2.03 -2.69
N ALA A 55 19.16 -1.01 -2.84
CA ALA A 55 18.69 -0.55 -4.14
C ALA A 55 19.66 0.47 -4.77
N GLU A 56 19.51 0.70 -6.08
CA GLU A 56 20.32 1.65 -6.84
C GLU A 56 19.50 2.88 -7.24
N LEU A 57 20.15 4.04 -7.24
CA LEU A 57 19.59 5.32 -7.66
C LEU A 57 20.17 5.74 -9.01
N ARG A 58 19.31 6.25 -9.89
CA ARG A 58 19.74 6.90 -11.13
C ARG A 58 20.27 8.30 -10.81
N ARG A 59 21.51 8.59 -11.17
CA ARG A 59 22.14 9.90 -11.03
C ARG A 59 22.59 10.43 -12.39
N ASP A 60 22.30 11.69 -12.65
CA ASP A 60 22.81 12.38 -13.83
C ASP A 60 24.31 12.59 -13.70
N THR A 61 25.04 12.27 -14.78
CA THR A 61 26.48 12.44 -14.87
C THR A 61 26.78 13.61 -15.81
N PHE A 62 27.82 14.38 -15.47
CA PHE A 62 28.23 15.57 -16.23
C PHE A 62 29.70 15.46 -16.62
N ASP A 63 30.07 15.97 -17.79
CA ASP A 63 31.46 16.07 -18.23
C ASP A 63 32.22 17.12 -17.40
N LYS A 64 33.55 17.19 -17.57
CA LYS A 64 34.40 18.17 -16.87
C LYS A 64 34.05 19.65 -17.19
N ARG A 65 33.20 19.88 -18.19
CA ARG A 65 32.71 21.20 -18.63
C ARG A 65 31.27 21.46 -18.16
N GLY A 66 30.71 20.58 -17.33
CA GLY A 66 29.36 20.71 -16.76
C GLY A 66 28.23 20.34 -17.74
N ARG A 67 28.53 19.72 -18.89
CA ARG A 67 27.50 19.26 -19.83
C ARG A 67 27.04 17.87 -19.46
N TRP A 68 25.73 17.63 -19.55
CA TRP A 68 25.15 16.32 -19.28
C TRP A 68 25.77 15.25 -20.19
N SER A 69 26.21 14.14 -19.60
CA SER A 69 26.93 13.06 -20.29
C SER A 69 26.26 11.69 -20.17
N GLY A 70 25.14 11.60 -19.44
CA GLY A 70 24.40 10.36 -19.28
C GLY A 70 23.85 10.15 -17.88
N HIS A 71 23.44 8.92 -17.62
CA HIS A 71 23.02 8.47 -16.29
C HIS A 71 23.98 7.39 -15.78
N SER A 72 24.23 7.42 -14.48
CA SER A 72 24.88 6.33 -13.75
C SER A 72 23.91 5.76 -12.73
N TRP A 73 24.00 4.46 -12.49
CA TRP A 73 23.33 3.80 -11.39
C TRP A 73 24.31 3.71 -10.24
N VAL A 74 23.95 4.25 -9.09
CA VAL A 74 24.80 4.30 -7.90
C VAL A 74 24.06 3.68 -6.71
N PRO A 75 24.75 3.03 -5.77
CA PRO A 75 24.10 2.49 -4.57
C PRO A 75 23.34 3.57 -3.81
N CYS A 76 22.15 3.23 -3.32
CA CYS A 76 21.38 4.14 -2.50
C CYS A 76 22.08 4.35 -1.15
N THR A 77 22.37 5.60 -0.82
CA THR A 77 23.02 5.96 0.45
C THR A 77 22.03 6.35 1.55
N CYS A 78 20.74 6.07 1.36
CA CYS A 78 19.71 6.31 2.38
C CYS A 78 19.97 5.44 3.61
N ARG A 79 19.89 6.04 4.81
CA ARG A 79 20.15 5.37 6.09
C ARG A 79 18.92 5.16 6.95
N GLN A 80 17.81 5.80 6.59
CA GLN A 80 16.61 5.77 7.42
C GLN A 80 15.36 5.87 6.56
N TYR A 81 14.44 4.96 6.82
CA TYR A 81 13.07 5.06 6.36
C TYR A 81 12.34 6.16 7.15
N ILE A 82 11.75 7.12 6.45
CA ILE A 82 11.02 8.26 7.04
C ILE A 82 9.50 8.20 6.74
N GLY A 83 9.02 7.10 6.16
CA GLY A 83 7.61 6.93 5.84
C GLY A 83 6.76 6.49 7.03
N PRO A 84 5.44 6.29 6.84
CA PRO A 84 4.55 5.79 7.88
C PRO A 84 5.01 4.41 8.36
N ARG A 85 4.91 4.16 9.66
CA ARG A 85 5.28 2.86 10.23
C ARG A 85 4.47 1.74 9.53
N PRO A 86 5.12 0.68 9.03
CA PRO A 86 4.43 -0.43 8.38
C PRO A 86 3.38 -1.07 9.30
N ILE A 87 2.26 -1.50 8.70
CA ILE A 87 1.13 -2.08 9.45
C ILE A 87 1.52 -3.38 10.15
N ASP A 88 2.44 -4.16 9.58
CA ASP A 88 2.99 -5.37 10.17
C ASP A 88 3.78 -5.09 11.46
N GLU A 89 4.43 -3.94 11.58
CA GLU A 89 5.12 -3.55 12.82
C GLU A 89 4.17 -3.10 13.93
N VAL A 90 2.92 -2.75 13.60
CA VAL A 90 1.92 -2.25 14.57
C VAL A 90 0.86 -3.30 14.89
N PHE A 91 0.43 -4.09 13.91
CA PHE A 91 -0.76 -4.94 13.98
C PHE A 91 -0.48 -6.43 13.78
N ALA A 92 0.73 -6.83 13.32
CA ALA A 92 1.11 -8.23 13.23
C ALA A 92 2.18 -8.54 14.28
N PRO A 93 1.88 -9.33 15.33
CA PRO A 93 2.93 -9.91 16.16
C PRO A 93 3.93 -10.63 15.26
N ARG A 94 5.23 -10.57 15.59
CA ARG A 94 6.25 -11.38 14.90
C ARG A 94 5.75 -12.83 14.89
N LEU A 95 5.58 -13.39 13.69
CA LEU A 95 5.37 -14.82 13.52
C LEU A 95 6.62 -15.51 14.05
N LEU A 96 6.56 -15.98 15.29
CA LEU A 96 7.58 -16.86 15.82
C LEU A 96 7.57 -18.13 14.97
N PRO A 97 8.73 -18.72 14.65
CA PRO A 97 8.76 -20.06 14.06
C PRO A 97 7.95 -21.00 14.96
N PRO A 98 7.29 -22.03 14.40
CA PRO A 98 6.55 -23.00 15.22
C PRO A 98 7.50 -23.52 16.29
N ALA A 99 7.08 -23.44 17.55
CA ALA A 99 7.81 -24.06 18.64
C ALA A 99 7.84 -25.57 18.33
N VAL A 100 9.05 -26.11 18.24
CA VAL A 100 9.25 -27.55 18.17
C VAL A 100 9.18 -28.03 19.62
N ASP A 101 8.09 -28.72 19.97
CA ASP A 101 7.99 -29.49 21.22
C ASP A 101 8.89 -30.73 21.16
#